data_AF-A0A382YYI9-F1
#
_entry.id   AF-A0A382YYI9-F1
#
_cell.length_a   1.000
_cell.length_b   1.000
_cell.length_c   1.000
_cell.angle_alpha   90.00
_cell.angle_beta   90.00
_cell.angle_gamma   90.00
#
_symmetry.space_group_name_H-M   'P 1'
#
loop_
_entity.id
_entity.type
_entity.pdbx_description
1 polymer ?
#
loop_
_entity_poly.entity_id
_entity_poly.type
_entity_poly.pdbx_seq_one_letter_code
_entity_poly.pdbx_strand_id
1 'polypeptide(L)'
;TIINTEDYKIRNSIEAWMDNINTTVDNEGFSDNESWVSSATLRQYGKDGSTLIDYDFWDIWPTTITEIALSYDTASDIEQFDVTWAYNYYETVAQSSDVVKGDQS
;
A
#
# COMPACT_ATOMS: atom_id res chain seq x y z
N THR A 1 -0.10 7.30 4.49
CA THR A 1 0.27 7.23 5.90
C THR A 1 -0.13 5.92 6.51
N ILE A 2 0.82 5.27 7.15
CA ILE A 2 0.69 3.99 7.84
C ILE A 2 1.01 4.23 9.32
N ILE A 3 0.18 3.69 10.21
CA ILE A 3 0.42 3.72 11.65
C ILE A 3 1.50 2.70 11.98
N ASN A 4 2.50 3.12 12.73
CA ASN A 4 3.54 2.22 13.22
C ASN A 4 3.05 1.45 14.45
N THR A 5 3.31 0.15 14.45
CA THR A 5 3.04 -0.73 15.58
C THR A 5 4.32 -0.91 16.41
N GLU A 6 4.18 -1.21 17.70
CA GLU A 6 5.32 -1.41 18.61
C GLU A 6 6.29 -2.52 18.16
N ASP A 7 5.82 -3.45 17.33
CA ASP A 7 6.63 -4.55 16.80
C ASP A 7 7.32 -4.24 15.47
N TYR A 8 7.13 -3.05 14.89
CA TYR A 8 7.73 -2.55 13.65
C TYR A 8 7.59 -3.50 12.44
N LYS A 9 6.71 -4.50 12.49
CA LYS A 9 6.67 -5.58 11.49
C LYS A 9 6.40 -5.06 10.08
N ILE A 10 5.46 -4.12 9.94
CA ILE A 10 5.10 -3.56 8.65
C ILE A 10 6.27 -2.77 8.09
N ARG A 11 6.85 -1.87 8.89
CA ARG A 11 7.98 -1.05 8.47
C ARG A 11 9.17 -1.91 8.06
N ASN A 12 9.56 -2.87 8.90
CA ASN A 12 10.68 -3.79 8.63
C ASN A 12 10.45 -4.61 7.36
N SER A 13 9.20 -5.01 7.08
CA SER A 13 8.88 -5.75 5.86
C SER A 13 9.05 -4.90 4.59
N ILE A 14 8.67 -3.62 4.64
CA ILE A 14 8.84 -2.70 3.50
C ILE A 14 10.32 -2.32 3.34
N GLU A 15 11.06 -2.12 4.43
CA GLU A 15 12.52 -1.88 4.39
C GLU A 15 13.27 -3.08 3.82
N ALA A 16 12.92 -4.31 4.23
CA ALA A 16 13.49 -5.53 3.66
C ALA A 16 13.14 -5.69 2.17
N TRP A 17 11.95 -5.29 1.75
CA TRP A 17 11.59 -5.25 0.33
C TRP A 17 12.46 -4.23 -0.44
N MET A 18 12.68 -3.04 0.11
CA MET A 18 13.58 -2.05 -0.52
C MET A 18 15.02 -2.56 -0.62
N ASP A 19 15.55 -3.21 0.42
CA ASP A 19 16.89 -3.80 0.42
C ASP A 19 17.02 -4.94 -0.62
N ASN A 20 15.94 -5.70 -0.83
CA ASN A 20 15.87 -6.72 -1.88
C ASN A 20 15.88 -6.12 -3.31
N ILE A 21 15.31 -4.92 -3.51
CA ILE A 21 15.37 -4.21 -4.79
C ILE A 21 16.81 -3.73 -5.04
N ASN A 22 17.43 -3.14 -4.02
CA ASN A 22 18.82 -2.71 -4.06
C ASN A 22 19.40 -2.70 -2.65
N THR A 23 20.39 -3.56 -2.43
CA THR A 23 21.03 -3.70 -1.12
C THR A 23 21.93 -2.51 -0.84
N THR A 24 21.84 -1.98 0.37
CA THR A 24 22.62 -0.78 0.74
C THR A 24 24.12 -1.03 0.89
N VAL A 25 24.52 -2.28 1.14
CA VAL A 25 25.92 -2.66 1.40
C VAL A 25 26.68 -2.97 0.11
N ASP A 26 26.12 -3.86 -0.72
CA ASP A 26 26.80 -4.38 -1.90
C ASP A 26 26.26 -3.78 -3.21
N ASN A 27 25.17 -2.98 -3.14
CA ASN A 27 24.46 -2.43 -4.31
C ASN A 27 24.06 -3.52 -5.32
N GLU A 28 23.74 -4.69 -4.79
CA GLU A 28 23.20 -5.83 -5.53
C GLU A 28 21.67 -5.81 -5.44
N GLY A 29 21.00 -6.25 -6.50
CA GLY A 29 19.55 -6.37 -6.56
C GLY A 29 19.14 -7.51 -7.48
N PHE A 30 17.85 -7.85 -7.49
CA PHE A 30 17.32 -8.84 -8.44
C PHE A 30 17.59 -8.40 -9.88
N SER A 31 18.08 -9.34 -10.70
CA SER A 31 18.40 -9.08 -12.11
C SER A 31 17.21 -9.23 -13.05
N ASP A 32 16.10 -9.76 -12.57
CA ASP A 32 14.87 -9.96 -13.32
C ASP A 32 13.90 -8.78 -13.11
N ASN A 33 12.78 -8.79 -13.82
CA ASN A 33 11.77 -7.73 -13.75
C ASN A 33 10.57 -8.09 -12.85
N GLU A 34 10.54 -9.28 -12.25
CA GLU A 34 9.34 -9.84 -11.62
C GLU A 34 9.53 -10.13 -10.12
N SER A 35 10.72 -10.55 -9.70
CA SER A 35 10.99 -10.99 -8.32
C SER A 35 11.00 -9.87 -7.29
N TRP A 36 11.09 -8.61 -7.74
CA TRP A 36 11.18 -7.43 -6.88
C TRP A 36 9.90 -6.58 -6.88
N VAL A 37 8.89 -6.94 -7.68
CA VAL A 37 7.59 -6.26 -7.72
C VAL A 37 6.49 -7.15 -7.12
N SER A 38 5.35 -6.54 -6.77
CA SER A 38 4.16 -7.28 -6.31
C SER A 38 2.87 -6.71 -6.91
N SER A 39 1.71 -7.19 -6.47
CA SER A 39 0.40 -6.61 -6.81
C SER A 39 -0.34 -6.20 -5.55
N ALA A 40 -1.17 -5.16 -5.65
CA ALA A 40 -1.94 -4.63 -4.51
C ALA A 40 -3.33 -4.17 -4.94
N THR A 41 -4.31 -4.35 -4.05
CA THR A 41 -5.69 -3.87 -4.27
C THR A 41 -6.06 -2.84 -3.21
N LEU A 42 -6.49 -1.65 -3.64
CA LEU A 42 -7.13 -0.65 -2.78
C LEU A 42 -8.65 -0.72 -2.99
N ARG A 43 -9.36 -1.12 -1.94
CA ARG A 43 -10.81 -1.19 -1.94
C ARG A 43 -11.42 -0.02 -1.16
N GLN A 44 -12.35 0.68 -1.78
CA GLN A 44 -13.14 1.72 -1.13
C GLN A 44 -14.53 1.19 -0.79
N TYR A 45 -14.94 1.40 0.46
CA TYR A 45 -16.24 1.00 0.97
C TYR A 45 -17.19 2.19 1.13
N GLY A 46 -18.46 1.94 0.86
CA GLY A 46 -19.57 2.83 1.15
C GLY A 46 -19.88 2.86 2.65
N LYS A 47 -20.71 3.84 3.05
CA LYS A 47 -21.11 4.00 4.46
C LYS A 47 -21.92 2.82 4.99
N ASP A 48 -22.54 2.07 4.10
CA ASP A 48 -23.28 0.84 4.35
C ASP A 48 -22.39 -0.41 4.36
N GLY A 49 -21.08 -0.27 4.12
CA GLY A 49 -20.13 -1.37 4.01
C GLY A 49 -20.11 -2.05 2.65
N SER A 50 -20.87 -1.57 1.66
CA SER A 50 -20.77 -2.06 0.28
C SER A 50 -19.42 -1.67 -0.34
N THR A 51 -18.86 -2.52 -1.20
CA THR A 51 -17.70 -2.11 -2.01
C THR A 51 -18.18 -1.12 -3.07
N LEU A 52 -17.56 0.06 -3.16
CA LEU A 52 -17.87 1.05 -4.20
C LEU A 52 -16.97 0.87 -5.41
N ILE A 53 -15.67 0.76 -5.18
CA ILE A 53 -14.66 0.67 -6.23
C ILE A 53 -13.42 -0.04 -5.71
N ASP A 54 -12.85 -0.88 -6.57
CA ASP A 54 -11.54 -1.49 -6.38
C ASP A 54 -10.54 -0.86 -7.36
N TYR A 55 -9.34 -0.59 -6.87
CA TYR A 55 -8.18 -0.21 -7.66
C TYR A 55 -7.14 -1.33 -7.54
N ASP A 56 -6.83 -2.00 -8.64
CA ASP A 56 -5.85 -3.07 -8.70
C ASP A 56 -4.56 -2.53 -9.33
N PHE A 57 -3.47 -2.52 -8.57
CA PHE A 57 -2.15 -2.07 -8.96
C PHE A 57 -1.30 -3.28 -9.36
N TRP A 58 -0.71 -3.19 -10.55
CA TRP A 58 0.17 -4.22 -11.10
C TRP A 58 1.61 -3.75 -11.12
N ASP A 59 2.50 -4.66 -10.74
CA ASP A 59 3.92 -4.42 -10.54
C ASP A 59 4.15 -3.18 -9.67
N ILE A 60 3.69 -3.22 -8.42
CA ILE A 60 3.87 -2.14 -7.44
C ILE A 60 5.13 -2.40 -6.61
N TRP A 61 5.85 -1.34 -6.26
CA TRP A 61 7.02 -1.37 -5.37
C TRP A 61 7.19 -0.06 -4.57
N PRO A 62 7.81 -0.10 -3.39
CA PRO A 62 8.11 1.09 -2.61
C PRO A 62 9.34 1.83 -3.18
N THR A 63 9.27 3.16 -3.24
CA THR A 63 10.40 4.02 -3.67
C THR A 63 11.03 4.80 -2.53
N THR A 64 10.24 5.16 -1.52
CA THR A 64 10.68 5.90 -0.35
C THR A 64 9.87 5.51 0.87
N ILE A 65 10.51 5.38 2.02
CA ILE A 65 9.89 5.30 3.34
C ILE A 65 10.36 6.51 4.15
N THR A 66 9.45 7.27 4.74
CA THR A 66 9.82 8.42 5.57
C THR A 66 10.30 7.99 6.96
N GLU A 67 11.01 8.89 7.63
CA GLU A 67 11.32 8.72 9.05
C GLU A 67 10.05 8.68 9.90
N ILE A 68 10.14 8.02 11.06
CA ILE A 68 9.18 8.22 12.16
C ILE A 68 9.74 9.37 12.99
N ALA A 69 9.03 10.50 13.00
CA ALA A 69 9.42 11.65 13.81
C ALA A 69 9.22 11.33 15.30
N LEU A 70 10.30 11.39 16.07
CA LEU A 70 10.26 11.23 17.53
C LEU A 70 10.46 12.60 18.19
N SER A 71 9.50 13.01 19.02
CA SER A 71 9.59 14.25 19.79
C SER A 71 9.02 14.05 21.19
N TYR A 72 9.70 14.66 22.18
CA TYR A 72 9.28 14.63 23.58
C TYR A 72 8.04 15.50 23.85
N ASP A 73 7.77 16.50 23.01
CA ASP A 73 6.59 17.37 23.15
C ASP A 73 5.31 16.72 22.61
N THR A 74 5.44 15.68 21.80
CA THR A 74 4.33 14.97 21.13
C THR A 74 4.15 13.55 21.67
N ALA A 75 4.47 13.31 22.94
CA ALA A 75 4.47 11.96 23.55
C ALA A 75 3.11 11.24 23.55
N SER A 76 2.01 11.92 23.22
CA SER A 76 0.67 11.33 23.08
C SER A 76 0.27 11.04 21.63
N ASP A 77 1.10 11.43 20.65
CA ASP A 77 0.83 11.23 19.23
C ASP A 77 1.18 9.79 18.81
N ILE A 78 0.38 9.25 17.90
CA ILE A 78 0.61 7.91 17.35
C ILE A 78 1.77 7.98 16.35
N GLU A 79 2.74 7.09 16.49
CA GLU A 79 3.84 6.96 15.53
C GLU A 79 3.30 6.56 14.14
N GLN A 80 3.79 7.25 13.11
CA GLN A 80 3.32 7.05 11.74
C GLN A 80 4.45 7.33 10.75
N PHE A 81 4.36 6.71 9.58
CA PHE A 81 5.27 6.92 8.47
C PHE A 81 4.52 6.91 7.14
N ASP A 82 5.15 7.48 6.12
CA ASP A 82 4.65 7.49 4.76
C ASP A 82 5.53 6.62 3.86
N VAL A 83 4.87 5.98 2.90
CA VAL A 83 5.53 5.19 1.86
C VAL A 83 5.07 5.73 0.52
N THR A 84 6.03 6.07 -0.34
CA THR A 84 5.76 6.39 -1.74
C THR A 84 5.82 5.12 -2.55
N TRP A 85 4.78 4.85 -3.31
CA TRP A 85 4.66 3.66 -4.16
C TRP A 85 4.78 4.07 -5.62
N ALA A 86 5.54 3.30 -6.38
CA ALA A 86 5.51 3.32 -7.84
C ALA A 86 4.85 2.04 -8.33
N TYR A 87 4.21 2.12 -9.50
CA TYR A 87 3.51 1.00 -10.13
C TYR A 87 3.59 1.15 -11.64
N ASN A 88 3.48 0.04 -12.38
CA ASN A 88 3.46 0.08 -13.84
C ASN A 88 2.13 0.58 -14.39
N TYR A 89 1.03 -0.03 -13.95
CA TYR A 89 -0.32 0.40 -14.31
C TYR A 89 -1.33 0.00 -13.24
N TYR A 90 -2.53 0.56 -13.32
CA TYR A 90 -3.64 0.19 -12.46
C TYR A 90 -4.91 -0.01 -13.28
N GLU A 91 -5.76 -0.89 -12.78
CA GLU A 91 -7.11 -1.12 -13.30
C GLU A 91 -8.12 -0.70 -12.23
N THR A 92 -9.34 -0.35 -12.65
CA THR A 92 -10.42 0.01 -11.71
C THR A 92 -11.68 -0.75 -12.03
N VAL A 93 -12.33 -1.24 -10.97
CA VAL A 93 -13.61 -1.95 -11.08
C VAL A 93 -14.61 -1.27 -10.16
N ALA A 94 -15.43 -0.39 -10.74
CA ALA A 94 -16.56 0.21 -10.04
C ALA A 94 -17.67 -0.83 -9.86
N GLN A 95 -18.21 -0.92 -8.65
CA GLN A 95 -19.37 -1.76 -8.35
C GLN A 95 -20.63 -0.91 -8.51
N SER A 96 -21.54 -1.33 -9.39
CA SER A 96 -22.85 -0.67 -9.51
C SER A 96 -23.74 -1.10 -8.35
N SER A 97 -24.09 -0.17 -7.47
CA SER A 97 -25.07 -0.40 -6.39
C SER A 97 -26.52 -0.45 -6.88
N ASP A 98 -26.77 -0.13 -8.15
CA ASP A 98 -28.13 -0.06 -8.71
C ASP A 98 -28.42 -1.24 -9.63
N VAL A 99 -28.82 -2.37 -9.05
CA VAL A 99 -29.66 -3.38 -9.72
C VAL A 99 -30.98 -3.47 -8.96
N VAL A 100 -31.79 -2.40 -9.01
CA VAL A 100 -33.22 -2.54 -8.78
C VAL A 100 -33.79 -3.16 -10.05
N LYS A 101 -33.97 -4.49 -10.06
CA LYS A 101 -34.90 -5.11 -11.01
C LYS A 101 -36.29 -4.66 -10.62
N GLY A 102 -36.72 -3.52 -11.14
CA GLY A 102 -38.12 -3.13 -11.09
C GLY A 102 -38.91 -4.21 -11.79
N ASP A 103 -39.74 -4.94 -11.03
CA ASP A 103 -40.75 -5.85 -11.56
C ASP A 103 -41.57 -5.10 -12.60
N GLN A 104 -41.35 -5.41 -13.88
CA GLN A 104 -42.28 -5.06 -14.94
C GLN A 104 -43.38 -6.12 -14.92
N SER A 105 -44.38 -5.89 -14.05
CA SER A 105 -45.73 -6.43 -14.19
C SER A 105 -46.57 -5.54 -15.09
#